data_AF-A0A563UF55-F1
#
_entry.id   AF-A0A563UF55-F1
#
_cell.length_a   1.000
_cell.length_b   1.000
_cell.length_c   1.000
_cell.angle_alpha   90.00
_cell.angle_beta   90.00
_cell.angle_gamma   90.00
#
_symmetry.space_group_name_H-M   'P 1'
#
loop_
_entity.id
_entity.type
_entity.pdbx_description
1 polymer ?
#
loop_
_entity_poly.entity_id
_entity_poly.type
_entity_poly.pdbx_seq_one_letter_code
_entity_poly.pdbx_strand_id
1 'polypeptide(L)'
;MKKILFAIKEYQYLADKVLACGDFEKGQLEVSHFTDGERYQRIISPIEGREAILIGGTVNDEATLELFDLASSLVSYGVDALTLVIPYFGYSTMERAVLSGEIVTAKTRARLLSAIPKSNRGNKVLLFDLHSEGIQYYFEHDLYPVHVYCKDIVIQAARQYGGDNFVMASTDAGRAKWVESLANDLGVNAAFILKRRLKGDHIEVSAINADVDGKTIVIYDDMIRSGGSIINAAKTYKDAGAGDIYVITTHGLFVNNGIEKLQSCGLIKKLICTDTHVNMNNVHNDFVEVISIAGLICKSL
;
A
#
# COMPACT_ATOMS: atom_id res chain seq x y z
N MET A 1 -27.61 3.42 13.82
CA MET A 1 -27.81 2.83 12.47
C MET A 1 -26.52 2.14 12.05
N LYS A 2 -26.59 1.11 11.21
CA LYS A 2 -25.41 0.42 10.69
C LYS A 2 -24.52 1.39 9.89
N LYS A 3 -23.19 1.31 10.02
CA LYS A 3 -22.27 2.12 9.19
C LYS A 3 -22.48 1.74 7.71
N ILE A 4 -22.48 2.72 6.82
CA ILE A 4 -22.68 2.50 5.38
C ILE A 4 -21.36 2.60 4.63
N LEU A 5 -21.07 1.62 3.76
CA LEU A 5 -19.79 1.48 3.08
C LEU A 5 -19.95 1.74 1.58
N PHE A 6 -19.19 2.70 1.08
CA PHE A 6 -19.04 3.02 -0.32
C PHE A 6 -17.61 2.69 -0.78
N ALA A 7 -17.43 2.54 -2.09
CA ALA A 7 -16.12 2.46 -2.71
C ALA A 7 -16.12 3.17 -4.06
N ILE A 8 -14.97 3.72 -4.43
CA ILE A 8 -14.72 4.13 -5.81
C ILE A 8 -14.58 2.89 -6.69
N LYS A 9 -14.73 3.07 -8.01
CA LYS A 9 -14.69 1.99 -9.01
C LYS A 9 -13.51 1.03 -8.83
N GLU A 10 -12.29 1.55 -8.67
CA GLU A 10 -11.06 0.76 -8.57
C GLU A 10 -11.00 -0.12 -7.33
N TYR A 11 -11.76 0.19 -6.28
CA TYR A 11 -11.68 -0.46 -4.97
C TYR A 11 -12.92 -1.27 -4.60
N GLN A 12 -13.85 -1.48 -5.54
CA GLN A 12 -15.04 -2.31 -5.31
C GLN A 12 -14.68 -3.73 -4.84
N TYR A 13 -13.61 -4.30 -5.38
CA TYR A 13 -13.15 -5.63 -4.98
C TYR A 13 -12.81 -5.75 -3.49
N LEU A 14 -12.24 -4.68 -2.91
CA LEU A 14 -11.86 -4.66 -1.50
C LEU A 14 -13.07 -4.34 -0.63
N ALA A 15 -13.96 -3.47 -1.10
CA ALA A 15 -15.23 -3.19 -0.44
C ALA A 15 -16.08 -4.44 -0.25
N ASP A 16 -16.19 -5.29 -1.27
CA ASP A 16 -16.94 -6.55 -1.17
C ASP A 16 -16.32 -7.49 -0.12
N LYS A 17 -14.98 -7.54 -0.01
CA LYS A 17 -14.28 -8.31 1.04
C LYS A 17 -14.50 -7.72 2.44
N VAL A 18 -14.50 -6.39 2.57
CA VAL A 18 -14.75 -5.70 3.85
C VAL A 18 -16.20 -5.88 4.31
N LEU A 19 -17.16 -5.80 3.37
CA LEU A 19 -18.57 -6.11 3.62
C LEU A 19 -18.77 -7.55 4.10
N ALA A 20 -17.96 -8.50 3.62
CA ALA A 20 -18.01 -9.89 4.05
C ALA A 20 -17.40 -10.14 5.45
N CYS A 21 -16.46 -9.31 5.92
CA CYS A 21 -15.82 -9.48 7.24
C CYS A 21 -16.43 -8.66 8.39
N GLY A 22 -17.34 -7.74 8.09
CA GLY A 22 -17.85 -6.80 9.10
C GLY A 22 -19.33 -6.49 8.94
N ASP A 23 -19.90 -5.90 9.99
CA ASP A 23 -21.31 -5.50 9.99
C ASP A 23 -21.47 -4.12 9.34
N PHE A 24 -21.36 -4.06 8.00
CA PHE A 24 -21.57 -2.85 7.19
C PHE A 24 -22.75 -2.98 6.20
N GLU A 25 -23.40 -1.87 5.87
CA GLU A 25 -24.41 -1.80 4.81
C GLU A 25 -23.75 -1.33 3.51
N LYS A 26 -24.02 -1.99 2.38
CA LYS A 26 -23.47 -1.56 1.08
C LYS A 26 -24.19 -0.30 0.61
N GLY A 27 -23.44 0.78 0.44
CA GLY A 27 -23.89 2.01 -0.18
C GLY A 27 -24.13 1.83 -1.68
N GLN A 28 -25.22 2.40 -2.17
CA GLN A 28 -25.62 2.36 -3.57
C GLN A 28 -25.27 3.68 -4.25
N LEU A 29 -24.55 3.58 -5.37
CA LEU A 29 -24.22 4.68 -6.26
C LEU A 29 -24.81 4.37 -7.64
N GLU A 30 -25.38 5.39 -8.27
CA GLU A 30 -25.61 5.41 -9.71
C GLU A 30 -24.40 6.07 -10.35
N VAL A 31 -23.76 5.38 -11.30
CA VAL A 31 -22.54 5.86 -11.98
C VAL A 31 -22.69 5.68 -13.48
N SER A 32 -22.39 6.73 -14.24
CA SER A 32 -22.32 6.70 -15.71
C SER A 32 -21.20 7.60 -16.21
N HIS A 33 -20.80 7.43 -17.47
CA HIS A 33 -19.76 8.23 -18.11
C HIS A 33 -20.33 8.87 -19.37
N PHE A 34 -20.06 10.16 -19.54
CA PHE A 34 -20.35 10.88 -20.78
C PHE A 34 -19.31 10.52 -21.84
N THR A 35 -19.64 10.78 -23.11
CA THR A 35 -18.80 10.41 -24.26
C THR A 35 -17.47 11.15 -24.34
N ASP A 36 -17.34 12.27 -23.63
CA ASP A 36 -16.11 13.07 -23.49
C ASP A 36 -15.23 12.65 -22.30
N GLY A 37 -15.66 11.65 -21.52
CA GLY A 37 -14.93 11.13 -20.37
C GLY A 37 -15.33 11.74 -19.02
N GLU A 38 -16.27 12.69 -18.98
CA GLU A 38 -16.81 13.18 -17.71
C GLU A 38 -17.62 12.08 -16.99
N ARG A 39 -17.54 12.09 -15.65
CA ARG A 39 -18.17 11.08 -14.81
C ARG A 39 -19.37 11.66 -14.10
N TYR A 40 -20.53 11.03 -14.28
CA TYR A 40 -21.72 11.28 -13.46
C TYR A 40 -21.78 10.28 -12.31
N GLN A 41 -22.04 10.79 -11.09
CA GLN A 41 -22.26 9.96 -9.91
C GLN A 41 -23.40 10.53 -9.06
N ARG A 42 -24.22 9.63 -8.51
CA ARG A 42 -25.28 10.00 -7.56
C ARG A 42 -25.39 8.98 -6.42
N ILE A 43 -25.48 9.49 -5.20
CA ILE A 43 -25.72 8.68 -4.01
C ILE A 43 -27.21 8.32 -3.95
N ILE A 44 -27.51 7.02 -3.95
CA ILE A 44 -28.89 6.49 -3.93
C ILE A 44 -29.30 6.11 -2.51
N SER A 45 -28.38 5.56 -1.73
CA SER A 45 -28.67 5.15 -0.35
C SER A 45 -28.99 6.37 0.54
N PRO A 46 -29.90 6.22 1.52
CA PRO A 46 -30.10 7.23 2.55
C PRO A 46 -28.88 7.28 3.49
N ILE A 47 -28.25 8.45 3.57
CA ILE A 47 -26.98 8.67 4.29
C ILE A 47 -27.03 9.72 5.40
N GLU A 48 -28.08 10.55 5.44
CA GLU A 48 -28.20 11.63 6.43
C GLU A 48 -28.16 11.08 7.87
N GLY A 49 -27.33 11.68 8.72
CA GLY A 49 -27.16 11.27 10.12
C GLY A 49 -26.44 9.93 10.32
N ARG A 50 -25.90 9.31 9.26
CA ARG A 50 -25.19 8.02 9.34
C ARG A 50 -23.68 8.21 9.39
N GLU A 51 -22.99 7.20 9.90
CA GLU A 51 -21.55 7.06 9.73
C GLU A 51 -21.24 6.38 8.39
N ALA A 52 -20.47 7.05 7.54
CA ALA A 52 -20.07 6.55 6.23
C ALA A 52 -18.60 6.12 6.22
N ILE A 53 -18.32 5.03 5.50
CA ILE A 53 -17.00 4.53 5.18
C ILE A 53 -16.86 4.64 3.66
N LEU A 54 -15.77 5.22 3.18
CA LEU A 54 -15.46 5.29 1.76
C LEU A 54 -14.08 4.69 1.50
N ILE A 55 -14.05 3.58 0.76
CA ILE A 55 -12.82 2.91 0.37
C ILE A 55 -12.38 3.40 -1.01
N GLY A 56 -11.18 3.96 -1.10
CA GLY A 56 -10.57 4.35 -2.37
C GLY A 56 -9.13 4.75 -2.21
N GLY A 57 -8.29 4.35 -3.16
CA GLY A 57 -6.87 4.70 -3.22
C GLY A 57 -6.60 5.80 -4.24
N THR A 58 -5.45 6.45 -4.10
CA THR A 58 -4.99 7.48 -5.05
C THR A 58 -4.09 6.86 -6.13
N VAL A 59 -4.59 5.81 -6.78
CA VAL A 59 -3.83 4.98 -7.76
C VAL A 59 -3.51 5.73 -9.07
N ASN A 60 -4.35 6.69 -9.43
CA ASN A 60 -4.20 7.61 -10.55
C ASN A 60 -5.00 8.90 -10.27
N ASP A 61 -4.96 9.86 -11.18
CA ASP A 61 -5.65 11.15 -11.00
C ASP A 61 -7.18 11.02 -11.03
N GLU A 62 -7.74 10.18 -11.89
CA GLU A 62 -9.19 9.94 -12.02
C GLU A 62 -9.78 9.36 -10.73
N ALA A 63 -9.14 8.33 -10.17
CA ALA A 63 -9.50 7.68 -8.92
C ALA A 63 -9.34 8.62 -7.71
N THR A 64 -8.31 9.48 -7.74
CA THR A 64 -8.10 10.50 -6.70
C THR A 64 -9.23 11.52 -6.69
N LEU A 65 -9.64 12.00 -7.88
CA LEU A 65 -10.75 12.94 -8.01
C LEU A 65 -12.08 12.26 -7.65
N GLU A 66 -12.31 11.01 -8.05
CA GLU A 66 -13.50 10.24 -7.64
C GLU A 66 -13.64 10.16 -6.11
N LEU A 67 -12.54 9.79 -5.45
CA LEU A 67 -12.50 9.69 -4.01
C LEU A 67 -12.83 11.03 -3.35
N PHE A 68 -12.24 12.12 -3.85
CA PHE A 68 -12.47 13.46 -3.34
C PHE A 68 -13.92 13.93 -3.55
N ASP A 69 -14.47 13.76 -4.75
CA ASP A 69 -15.82 14.19 -5.13
C ASP A 69 -16.88 13.45 -4.31
N LEU A 70 -16.73 12.14 -4.20
CA LEU A 70 -17.67 11.29 -3.45
C LEU A 70 -17.59 11.54 -1.95
N ALA A 71 -16.38 11.69 -1.40
CA ALA A 71 -16.19 12.06 0.00
C ALA A 71 -16.84 13.40 0.34
N SER A 72 -16.62 14.41 -0.50
CA SER A 72 -17.16 15.75 -0.33
C SER A 72 -18.68 15.75 -0.41
N SER A 73 -19.24 14.96 -1.32
CA SER A 73 -20.68 14.78 -1.49
C SER A 73 -21.31 14.04 -0.30
N LEU A 74 -20.70 12.97 0.22
CA LEU A 74 -21.16 12.27 1.42
C LEU A 74 -21.35 13.24 2.59
N VAL A 75 -20.35 14.09 2.86
CA VAL A 75 -20.45 15.12 3.91
C VAL A 75 -21.50 16.17 3.60
N SER A 76 -21.53 16.68 2.37
CA SER A 76 -22.48 17.73 1.97
C SER A 76 -23.94 17.27 2.04
N TYR A 77 -24.19 15.96 1.87
CA TYR A 77 -25.50 15.33 2.02
C TYR A 77 -25.76 14.80 3.44
N GLY A 78 -24.95 15.20 4.42
CA GLY A 78 -25.30 15.11 5.83
C GLY A 78 -24.89 13.82 6.55
N VAL A 79 -23.85 13.10 6.11
CA VAL A 79 -23.28 12.04 6.96
C VAL A 79 -22.79 12.64 8.28
N ASP A 80 -23.02 11.93 9.38
CA ASP A 80 -22.67 12.36 10.73
C ASP A 80 -21.16 12.20 10.99
N ALA A 81 -20.52 11.20 10.36
CA ALA A 81 -19.08 10.99 10.36
C ALA A 81 -18.62 10.35 9.05
N LEU A 82 -17.39 10.64 8.62
CA LEU A 82 -16.78 10.03 7.45
C LEU A 82 -15.46 9.33 7.82
N THR A 83 -15.30 8.09 7.38
CA THR A 83 -14.03 7.36 7.38
C THR A 83 -13.57 7.11 5.96
N LEU A 84 -12.53 7.81 5.52
CA LEU A 84 -11.80 7.47 4.31
C LEU A 84 -10.87 6.30 4.60
N VAL A 85 -10.89 5.27 3.77
CA VAL A 85 -9.95 4.17 3.81
C VAL A 85 -9.15 4.25 2.52
N ILE A 86 -7.86 4.54 2.63
CA ILE A 86 -6.94 4.68 1.50
C ILE A 86 -5.89 3.56 1.60
N PRO A 87 -6.17 2.37 1.02
CA PRO A 87 -5.24 1.25 1.05
C PRO A 87 -3.90 1.54 0.40
N TYR A 88 -3.90 2.34 -0.67
CA TYR A 88 -2.67 2.79 -1.33
C TYR A 88 -2.75 4.30 -1.58
N PHE A 89 -1.80 5.02 -0.99
CA PHE A 89 -1.61 6.44 -1.23
C PHE A 89 -0.55 6.63 -2.32
N GLY A 90 -0.99 6.85 -3.56
CA GLY A 90 -0.13 7.21 -4.67
C GLY A 90 0.65 8.50 -4.42
N TYR A 91 1.72 8.70 -5.20
CA TYR A 91 2.70 9.76 -5.01
C TYR A 91 3.46 9.73 -3.68
N SER A 92 3.35 8.67 -2.88
CA SER A 92 4.07 8.54 -1.60
C SER A 92 5.61 8.61 -1.71
N THR A 93 6.19 8.41 -2.89
CA THR A 93 7.65 8.60 -3.13
C THR A 93 8.01 10.00 -3.64
N MET A 94 7.03 10.90 -3.70
CA MET A 94 7.18 12.33 -4.05
C MET A 94 6.76 13.17 -2.84
N GLU A 95 7.22 12.73 -1.67
CA GLU A 95 6.93 13.29 -0.35
C GLU A 95 7.83 14.45 0.03
N ARG A 96 8.96 14.64 -0.66
CA ARG A 96 9.84 15.80 -0.46
C ARG A 96 10.53 16.18 -1.75
N ALA A 97 10.93 17.45 -1.83
CA ALA A 97 11.86 17.91 -2.86
C ALA A 97 13.29 17.51 -2.46
N VAL A 98 13.99 16.84 -3.36
CA VAL A 98 15.43 16.56 -3.28
C VAL A 98 16.21 17.60 -4.10
N LEU A 99 15.62 18.06 -5.20
CA LEU A 99 16.15 19.13 -6.06
C LEU A 99 15.28 20.39 -5.95
N SER A 100 15.89 21.55 -6.20
CA SER A 100 15.18 22.83 -6.21
C SER A 100 14.10 22.84 -7.29
N GLY A 101 12.88 23.22 -6.90
CA GLY A 101 11.73 23.34 -7.81
C GLY A 101 10.90 22.05 -8.01
N GLU A 102 11.28 20.93 -7.37
CA GLU A 102 10.47 19.71 -7.44
C GLU A 102 9.12 19.88 -6.73
N ILE A 103 8.07 19.34 -7.37
CA ILE A 103 6.72 19.37 -6.84
C ILE A 103 6.55 18.23 -5.83
N VAL A 104 6.17 18.59 -4.60
CA VAL A 104 5.89 17.63 -3.53
C VAL A 104 4.45 17.12 -3.64
N THR A 105 4.21 16.23 -4.61
CA THR A 105 2.85 15.78 -4.96
C THR A 105 2.15 15.06 -3.81
N ALA A 106 2.85 14.32 -2.95
CA ALA A 106 2.22 13.69 -1.78
C ALA A 106 1.53 14.73 -0.88
N LYS A 107 2.16 15.90 -0.70
CA LYS A 107 1.61 17.01 0.08
C LYS A 107 0.41 17.65 -0.61
N THR A 108 0.46 17.88 -1.92
CA THR A 108 -0.67 18.49 -2.63
C THR A 108 -1.88 17.56 -2.68
N ARG A 109 -1.67 16.24 -2.78
CA ARG A 109 -2.73 15.22 -2.69
C ARG A 109 -3.35 15.16 -1.29
N ALA A 110 -2.53 15.18 -0.23
CA ALA A 110 -3.03 15.24 1.14
C ALA A 110 -3.83 16.53 1.40
N ARG A 111 -3.38 17.68 0.89
CA ARG A 111 -4.10 18.96 0.98
C ARG A 111 -5.44 18.96 0.22
N LEU A 112 -5.50 18.33 -0.96
CA LEU A 112 -6.76 18.14 -1.68
C LEU A 112 -7.76 17.37 -0.83
N LEU A 113 -7.36 16.23 -0.27
CA LEU A 113 -8.24 15.43 0.60
C LEU A 113 -8.58 16.17 1.91
N SER A 114 -7.66 16.97 2.44
CA SER A 114 -7.91 17.81 3.62
C SER A 114 -8.95 18.92 3.38
N ALA A 115 -9.26 19.22 2.11
CA ALA A 115 -10.31 20.17 1.74
C ALA A 115 -11.72 19.55 1.75
N ILE A 116 -11.86 18.25 2.01
CA ILE A 116 -13.16 17.61 2.21
C ILE A 116 -13.87 18.31 3.38
N PRO A 117 -15.16 18.70 3.23
CA PRO A 117 -15.87 19.42 4.28
C PRO A 117 -15.93 18.64 5.59
N LYS A 118 -16.04 19.35 6.71
CA LYS A 118 -16.20 18.75 8.04
C LYS A 118 -17.59 18.13 8.21
N SER A 119 -17.66 16.87 8.61
CA SER A 119 -18.90 16.25 9.12
C SER A 119 -19.11 16.56 10.61
N ASN A 120 -20.33 16.36 11.12
CA ASN A 120 -20.71 16.73 12.48
C ASN A 120 -19.78 16.16 13.57
N ARG A 121 -19.41 14.88 13.46
CA ARG A 121 -18.53 14.17 14.40
C ARG A 121 -17.08 14.05 13.90
N GLY A 122 -16.78 14.64 12.74
CA GLY A 122 -15.44 14.72 12.17
C GLY A 122 -15.12 13.59 11.19
N ASN A 123 -14.04 13.81 10.45
CA ASN A 123 -13.58 12.89 9.41
C ASN A 123 -12.27 12.23 9.85
N LYS A 124 -12.10 10.95 9.51
CA LYS A 124 -10.83 10.23 9.66
C LYS A 124 -10.36 9.66 8.32
N VAL A 125 -9.06 9.55 8.13
CA VAL A 125 -8.45 8.84 7.00
C VAL A 125 -7.53 7.73 7.51
N LEU A 126 -7.80 6.49 7.11
CA LEU A 126 -6.95 5.34 7.36
C LEU A 126 -5.97 5.18 6.19
N LEU A 127 -4.68 5.25 6.47
CA LEU A 127 -3.59 5.15 5.51
C LEU A 127 -2.78 3.90 5.81
N PHE A 128 -2.53 3.06 4.81
CA PHE A 128 -1.85 1.77 5.02
C PHE A 128 -0.40 1.85 4.53
N ASP A 129 0.56 1.43 5.36
CA ASP A 129 1.99 1.33 5.06
C ASP A 129 2.58 2.45 4.18
N LEU A 130 2.38 3.70 4.61
CA LEU A 130 2.94 4.87 3.94
C LEU A 130 4.45 4.73 3.68
N HIS A 131 4.87 5.15 2.49
CA HIS A 131 6.29 5.13 2.13
C HIS A 131 7.13 5.92 3.15
N SER A 132 6.62 7.06 3.59
CA SER A 132 7.19 7.88 4.64
C SER A 132 6.13 8.17 5.70
N GLU A 133 6.45 7.85 6.96
CA GLU A 133 5.59 8.13 8.12
C GLU A 133 5.27 9.62 8.26
N GLY A 134 6.10 10.50 7.68
CA GLY A 134 5.88 11.94 7.66
C GLY A 134 4.64 12.37 6.87
N ILE A 135 4.18 11.57 5.90
CA ILE A 135 3.05 11.90 5.02
C ILE A 135 1.76 12.12 5.80
N GLN A 136 1.56 11.40 6.91
CA GLN A 136 0.36 11.58 7.75
C GLN A 136 0.22 13.03 8.23
N TYR A 137 1.32 13.74 8.45
CA TYR A 137 1.33 15.14 8.91
C TYR A 137 1.10 16.16 7.78
N TYR A 138 0.92 15.72 6.53
CA TYR A 138 0.43 16.58 5.45
C TYR A 138 -1.08 16.69 5.40
N PHE A 139 -1.80 15.82 6.13
CA PHE A 139 -3.22 15.97 6.33
C PHE A 139 -3.46 17.07 7.37
N GLU A 140 -4.32 18.02 7.00
CA GLU A 140 -4.59 19.24 7.76
C GLU A 140 -6.10 19.35 8.04
N HIS A 141 -6.50 20.38 8.78
CA HIS A 141 -7.91 20.70 9.07
C HIS A 141 -8.66 19.58 9.82
N ASP A 142 -9.87 19.24 9.36
CA ASP A 142 -10.82 18.36 10.03
C ASP A 142 -10.71 16.88 9.57
N LEU A 143 -9.66 16.52 8.84
CA LEU A 143 -9.39 15.16 8.40
C LEU A 143 -8.26 14.54 9.23
N TYR A 144 -8.62 13.74 10.23
CA TYR A 144 -7.67 13.12 11.15
C TYR A 144 -6.98 11.88 10.52
N PRO A 145 -5.65 11.89 10.34
CA PRO A 145 -4.94 10.77 9.75
C PRO A 145 -4.63 9.68 10.78
N VAL A 146 -4.81 8.42 10.38
CA VAL A 146 -4.42 7.22 11.13
C VAL A 146 -3.57 6.35 10.22
N HIS A 147 -2.30 6.18 10.55
CA HIS A 147 -1.42 5.25 9.85
C HIS A 147 -1.61 3.84 10.43
N VAL A 148 -2.17 2.95 9.61
CA VAL A 148 -2.37 1.52 9.90
C VAL A 148 -1.22 0.73 9.27
N TYR A 149 -0.50 -0.03 10.10
CA TYR A 149 0.62 -0.84 9.61
C TYR A 149 0.15 -2.25 9.23
N CYS A 150 0.55 -2.76 8.06
CA CYS A 150 0.28 -4.15 7.65
C CYS A 150 1.29 -5.14 8.26
N LYS A 151 2.02 -4.71 9.28
CA LYS A 151 3.09 -5.44 9.97
C LYS A 151 2.72 -6.88 10.34
N ASP A 152 1.53 -7.10 10.90
CA ASP A 152 1.09 -8.44 11.32
C ASP A 152 0.97 -9.39 10.11
N ILE A 153 0.47 -8.90 8.97
CA ILE A 153 0.37 -9.67 7.73
C ILE A 153 1.77 -10.03 7.21
N VAL A 154 2.68 -9.07 7.23
CA VAL A 154 4.07 -9.25 6.79
C VAL A 154 4.81 -10.26 7.67
N ILE A 155 4.68 -10.16 8.99
CA ILE A 155 5.32 -11.08 9.95
C ILE A 155 4.79 -12.50 9.78
N GLN A 156 3.47 -12.67 9.64
CA GLN A 156 2.86 -13.98 9.44
C GLN A 156 3.35 -14.62 8.12
N ALA A 157 3.35 -13.87 7.03
CA ALA A 157 3.86 -14.34 5.74
C ALA A 157 5.37 -14.67 5.81
N ALA A 158 6.16 -13.83 6.47
CA ALA A 158 7.60 -14.06 6.63
C ALA A 158 7.88 -15.34 7.41
N ARG A 159 7.15 -15.60 8.50
CA ARG A 159 7.29 -16.86 9.27
C ARG A 159 6.82 -18.06 8.46
N GLN A 160 5.70 -17.96 7.75
CA GLN A 160 5.15 -19.04 6.93
C GLN A 160 6.14 -19.52 5.86
N TYR A 161 6.85 -18.59 5.20
CA TYR A 161 7.74 -18.90 4.08
C TYR A 161 9.22 -19.01 4.46
N GLY A 162 9.68 -18.22 5.43
CA GLY A 162 11.05 -18.26 5.93
C GLY A 162 11.31 -19.37 6.95
N GLY A 163 10.27 -19.89 7.60
CA GLY A 163 10.40 -20.83 8.72
C GLY A 163 10.98 -20.17 9.97
N ASP A 164 11.71 -20.94 10.77
CA ASP A 164 12.24 -20.48 12.06
C ASP A 164 13.63 -19.82 11.94
N ASN A 165 14.38 -20.13 10.87
CA ASN A 165 15.76 -19.67 10.70
C ASN A 165 15.98 -19.08 9.30
N PHE A 166 15.53 -17.84 9.11
CA PHE A 166 15.73 -17.05 7.91
C PHE A 166 16.39 -15.71 8.23
N VAL A 167 16.73 -14.95 7.19
CA VAL A 167 17.18 -13.57 7.30
C VAL A 167 16.13 -12.65 6.67
N MET A 168 15.65 -11.70 7.45
CA MET A 168 14.74 -10.66 6.96
C MET A 168 15.58 -9.60 6.24
N ALA A 169 15.31 -9.36 4.96
CA ALA A 169 16.20 -8.61 4.08
C ALA A 169 15.54 -7.38 3.45
N SER A 170 16.35 -6.36 3.17
CA SER A 170 15.97 -5.20 2.37
C SER A 170 16.75 -5.12 1.06
N THR A 171 16.18 -4.43 0.07
CA THR A 171 16.82 -4.19 -1.23
C THR A 171 17.93 -3.14 -1.17
N ASP A 172 17.89 -2.27 -0.16
CA ASP A 172 18.96 -1.33 0.19
C ASP A 172 18.78 -0.73 1.60
N ALA A 173 19.61 0.26 1.93
CA ALA A 173 19.61 0.93 3.22
C ALA A 173 18.34 1.76 3.51
N GLY A 174 17.54 2.13 2.50
CA GLY A 174 16.37 3.01 2.68
C GLY A 174 15.30 2.42 3.59
N ARG A 175 15.14 1.09 3.57
CA ARG A 175 14.18 0.34 4.39
C ARG A 175 14.82 -0.47 5.51
N ALA A 176 16.14 -0.36 5.71
CA ALA A 176 16.90 -1.19 6.66
C ALA A 176 16.33 -1.14 8.08
N LYS A 177 16.00 0.06 8.61
CA LYS A 177 15.42 0.20 9.97
C LYS A 177 14.06 -0.49 10.11
N TRP A 178 13.24 -0.43 9.06
CA TRP A 178 11.92 -1.08 9.07
C TRP A 178 12.06 -2.60 9.02
N VAL A 179 12.91 -3.09 8.14
CA VAL A 179 13.25 -4.53 8.04
C VAL A 179 13.86 -5.05 9.34
N GLU A 180 14.74 -4.27 9.99
CA GLU A 180 15.31 -4.59 11.30
C GLU A 180 14.24 -4.65 12.39
N SER A 181 13.28 -3.73 12.39
CA SER A 181 12.11 -3.78 13.30
C SER A 181 11.35 -5.10 13.13
N LEU A 182 10.99 -5.46 11.89
CA LEU A 182 10.31 -6.73 11.59
C LEU A 182 11.14 -7.94 12.04
N ALA A 183 12.46 -7.93 11.78
CA ALA A 183 13.37 -8.99 12.16
C ALA A 183 13.41 -9.18 13.69
N ASN A 184 13.39 -8.07 14.46
CA ASN A 184 13.37 -8.10 15.92
C ASN A 184 12.08 -8.75 16.45
N ASP A 185 10.91 -8.43 15.89
CA ASP A 185 9.65 -9.07 16.31
C ASP A 185 9.63 -10.56 15.97
N LEU A 186 10.29 -10.94 14.87
CA LEU A 186 10.43 -12.31 14.42
C LEU A 186 11.56 -13.07 15.14
N GLY A 187 12.42 -12.39 15.89
CA GLY A 187 13.61 -12.98 16.52
C GLY A 187 14.62 -13.54 15.50
N VAL A 188 14.73 -12.92 14.32
CA VAL A 188 15.63 -13.33 13.23
C VAL A 188 16.64 -12.23 12.89
N ASN A 189 17.66 -12.57 12.11
CA ASN A 189 18.65 -11.58 11.67
C ASN A 189 18.10 -10.69 10.56
N ALA A 190 18.58 -9.44 10.52
CA ALA A 190 18.27 -8.49 9.45
C ALA A 190 19.46 -8.32 8.49
N ALA A 191 19.18 -8.20 7.20
CA ALA A 191 20.15 -7.85 6.16
C ALA A 191 19.68 -6.71 5.26
N PHE A 192 20.62 -5.95 4.73
CA PHE A 192 20.40 -4.93 3.71
C PHE A 192 21.64 -4.81 2.83
N ILE A 193 21.40 -4.38 1.59
CA ILE A 193 22.46 -4.20 0.60
C ILE A 193 22.97 -2.76 0.68
N LEU A 194 24.26 -2.60 0.96
CA LEU A 194 24.95 -1.33 0.83
C LEU A 194 25.27 -1.11 -0.64
N LYS A 195 24.70 -0.04 -1.21
CA LYS A 195 24.96 0.42 -2.58
C LYS A 195 25.92 1.60 -2.54
N ARG A 196 27.02 1.53 -3.27
CA ARG A 196 27.90 2.68 -3.51
C ARG A 196 27.57 3.27 -4.87
N ARG A 197 27.09 4.51 -4.87
CA ARG A 197 26.91 5.29 -6.12
C ARG A 197 28.27 5.86 -6.52
N LEU A 198 28.81 5.42 -7.66
CA LEU A 198 29.97 6.07 -8.27
C LEU A 198 29.49 7.29 -9.09
N LYS A 199 30.41 8.17 -9.53
CA LYS A 199 30.03 9.29 -10.41
C LYS A 199 29.57 8.75 -11.77
N GLY A 200 28.40 9.19 -12.24
CA GLY A 200 27.67 8.57 -13.36
C GLY A 200 26.73 7.48 -12.84
N ASP A 201 25.62 7.18 -13.50
CA ASP A 201 24.52 6.31 -13.03
C ASP A 201 24.87 4.84 -12.72
N HIS A 202 26.16 4.51 -12.57
CA HIS A 202 26.65 3.20 -12.16
C HIS A 202 26.59 3.02 -10.64
N ILE A 203 25.75 2.08 -10.22
CA ILE A 203 25.60 1.65 -8.82
C ILE A 203 26.34 0.33 -8.65
N GLU A 204 27.40 0.32 -7.83
CA GLU A 204 28.07 -0.92 -7.43
C GLU A 204 27.55 -1.38 -6.07
N VAL A 205 27.28 -2.68 -5.95
CA VAL A 205 26.99 -3.32 -4.67
C VAL A 205 28.29 -3.39 -3.88
N SER A 206 28.33 -2.78 -2.70
CA SER A 206 29.56 -2.71 -1.91
C SER A 206 29.65 -3.79 -0.83
N ALA A 207 28.54 -4.15 -0.18
CA ALA A 207 28.53 -5.14 0.89
C ALA A 207 27.10 -5.57 1.28
N ILE A 208 26.99 -6.73 1.95
CA ILE A 208 25.83 -7.16 2.73
C ILE A 208 26.24 -7.11 4.21
N ASN A 209 25.40 -6.57 5.08
CA ASN A 209 25.72 -6.34 6.50
C ASN A 209 25.52 -7.57 7.41
N ALA A 210 25.21 -8.73 6.86
CA ALA A 210 24.90 -9.94 7.61
C ALA A 210 25.34 -11.20 6.84
N ASP A 211 25.58 -12.28 7.59
CA ASP A 211 25.85 -13.60 7.02
C ASP A 211 24.55 -14.22 6.49
N VAL A 212 24.53 -14.42 5.16
CA VAL A 212 23.39 -14.94 4.39
C VAL A 212 23.68 -16.31 3.77
N ASP A 213 24.89 -16.86 3.95
CA ASP A 213 25.31 -18.09 3.26
C ASP A 213 24.47 -19.30 3.73
N GLY A 214 23.91 -20.02 2.77
CA GLY A 214 23.01 -21.16 2.98
C GLY A 214 21.66 -20.82 3.64
N LYS A 215 21.38 -19.55 3.97
CA LYS A 215 20.15 -19.15 4.67
C LYS A 215 19.02 -18.78 3.72
N THR A 216 17.79 -19.05 4.14
CA THR A 216 16.59 -18.53 3.48
C THR A 216 16.51 -17.01 3.68
N ILE A 217 16.22 -16.28 2.62
CA ILE A 217 16.10 -14.83 2.62
C ILE A 217 14.64 -14.44 2.36
N VAL A 218 14.09 -13.60 3.23
CA VAL A 218 12.77 -13.00 3.04
C VAL A 218 12.96 -11.52 2.80
N ILE A 219 12.91 -11.09 1.54
CA ILE A 219 13.06 -9.68 1.16
C ILE A 219 11.73 -8.98 1.40
N TYR A 220 11.75 -7.85 2.11
CA TYR A 220 10.61 -6.96 2.24
C TYR A 220 10.88 -5.57 1.68
N ASP A 221 9.87 -5.03 1.01
CA ASP A 221 9.79 -3.63 0.59
C ASP A 221 8.35 -3.13 0.74
N ASP A 222 8.13 -1.85 1.04
CA ASP A 222 6.77 -1.31 1.21
C ASP A 222 5.97 -1.39 -0.08
N MET A 223 6.64 -1.17 -1.21
CA MET A 223 6.03 -1.24 -2.54
C MET A 223 6.96 -1.82 -3.59
N ILE A 224 6.41 -2.55 -4.56
CA ILE A 224 7.15 -3.03 -5.73
C ILE A 224 6.50 -2.51 -7.01
N ARG A 225 7.27 -1.73 -7.79
CA ARG A 225 6.87 -1.20 -9.11
C ARG A 225 7.23 -2.15 -10.23
N SER A 226 8.42 -2.03 -10.81
CA SER A 226 8.85 -2.86 -11.95
C SER A 226 9.52 -4.17 -11.54
N GLY A 227 9.83 -4.36 -10.24
CA GLY A 227 10.58 -5.50 -9.72
C GLY A 227 12.10 -5.43 -9.90
N GLY A 228 12.64 -4.45 -10.64
CA GLY A 228 14.08 -4.37 -10.95
C GLY A 228 15.00 -4.35 -9.71
N SER A 229 14.68 -3.52 -8.71
CA SER A 229 15.44 -3.46 -7.45
C SER A 229 15.42 -4.79 -6.69
N ILE A 230 14.29 -5.52 -6.74
CA ILE A 230 14.11 -6.80 -6.07
C ILE A 230 14.93 -7.88 -6.78
N ILE A 231 14.92 -7.92 -8.12
CA ILE A 231 15.73 -8.87 -8.90
C ILE A 231 17.22 -8.65 -8.65
N ASN A 232 17.67 -7.39 -8.66
CA ASN A 232 19.05 -7.06 -8.34
C ASN A 232 19.42 -7.49 -6.92
N ALA A 233 18.54 -7.24 -5.95
CA ALA A 233 18.76 -7.66 -4.57
C ALA A 233 18.82 -9.18 -4.44
N ALA A 234 17.88 -9.90 -5.05
CA ALA A 234 17.85 -11.36 -5.06
C ALA A 234 19.14 -11.94 -5.67
N LYS A 235 19.62 -11.35 -6.78
CA LYS A 235 20.91 -11.74 -7.37
C LYS A 235 22.07 -11.51 -6.41
N THR A 236 22.15 -10.33 -5.79
CA THR A 236 23.19 -10.02 -4.80
C THR A 236 23.20 -11.00 -3.63
N TYR A 237 22.04 -11.34 -3.07
CA TYR A 237 21.95 -12.33 -2.00
C TYR A 237 22.38 -13.73 -2.48
N LYS A 238 21.95 -14.15 -3.67
CA LYS A 238 22.37 -15.42 -4.27
C LYS A 238 23.87 -15.49 -4.52
N ASP A 239 24.47 -14.43 -5.06
CA ASP A 239 25.91 -14.33 -5.30
C ASP A 239 26.72 -14.41 -3.98
N ALA A 240 26.09 -14.04 -2.86
CA ALA A 240 26.64 -14.17 -1.50
C ALA A 240 26.33 -15.50 -0.80
N GLY A 241 25.80 -16.50 -1.52
CA GLY A 241 25.55 -17.85 -1.01
C GLY A 241 24.15 -18.12 -0.47
N ALA A 242 23.21 -17.17 -0.61
CA ALA A 242 21.85 -17.35 -0.09
C ALA A 242 21.13 -18.60 -0.62
N GLY A 243 20.39 -19.24 0.27
CA GLY A 243 19.44 -20.31 -0.02
C GLY A 243 18.20 -19.78 -0.72
N ASP A 244 17.02 -20.27 -0.34
CA ASP A 244 15.77 -19.85 -0.98
C ASP A 244 15.45 -18.37 -0.74
N ILE A 245 14.85 -17.71 -1.74
CA ILE A 245 14.46 -16.30 -1.64
C ILE A 245 12.96 -16.17 -1.80
N TYR A 246 12.34 -15.50 -0.84
CA TYR A 246 10.94 -15.09 -0.86
C TYR A 246 10.87 -13.57 -0.84
N VAL A 247 9.81 -13.02 -1.43
CA VAL A 247 9.60 -11.57 -1.48
C VAL A 247 8.24 -11.25 -0.90
N ILE A 248 8.19 -10.25 -0.01
CA ILE A 248 6.97 -9.72 0.58
C ILE A 248 6.87 -8.23 0.26
N THR A 249 5.70 -7.76 -0.15
CA THR A 249 5.45 -6.32 -0.26
C THR A 249 4.04 -5.95 0.16
N THR A 250 3.85 -4.79 0.75
CA THR A 250 2.50 -4.32 1.03
C THR A 250 1.83 -3.87 -0.27
N HIS A 251 2.43 -2.95 -1.02
CA HIS A 251 1.83 -2.37 -2.21
C HIS A 251 2.41 -2.98 -3.51
N GLY A 252 1.67 -3.93 -4.08
CA GLY A 252 1.99 -4.54 -5.37
C GLY A 252 1.55 -3.71 -6.57
N LEU A 253 2.42 -2.85 -7.11
CA LEU A 253 2.12 -2.06 -8.31
C LEU A 253 2.39 -2.86 -9.59
N PHE A 254 3.50 -3.59 -9.64
CA PHE A 254 3.87 -4.51 -10.73
C PHE A 254 3.67 -4.01 -12.17
N VAL A 255 3.92 -2.72 -12.40
CA VAL A 255 3.85 -2.10 -13.73
C VAL A 255 4.91 -2.69 -14.67
N ASN A 256 4.65 -2.63 -15.98
CA ASN A 256 5.57 -3.09 -17.02
C ASN A 256 5.97 -4.57 -16.87
N ASN A 257 4.97 -5.44 -16.65
CA ASN A 257 5.13 -6.89 -16.47
C ASN A 257 6.05 -7.24 -15.28
N GLY A 258 5.86 -6.56 -14.14
CA GLY A 258 6.72 -6.71 -12.98
C GLY A 258 6.69 -8.12 -12.39
N ILE A 259 5.51 -8.75 -12.34
CA ILE A 259 5.34 -10.11 -11.81
C ILE A 259 6.07 -11.12 -12.71
N GLU A 260 5.91 -11.01 -14.03
CA GLU A 260 6.51 -11.91 -15.01
C GLU A 260 8.04 -11.81 -14.95
N LYS A 261 8.60 -10.61 -14.76
CA LYS A 261 10.05 -10.40 -14.58
C LYS A 261 10.56 -11.05 -13.30
N LEU A 262 9.83 -10.90 -12.20
CA LEU A 262 10.19 -11.53 -10.92
C LEU A 262 10.14 -13.06 -11.01
N GLN A 263 9.16 -13.62 -11.73
CA GLN A 263 9.04 -15.05 -11.92
C GLN A 263 10.13 -15.59 -12.87
N SER A 264 10.31 -14.95 -14.03
CA SER A 264 11.24 -15.41 -15.07
C SER A 264 12.72 -15.26 -14.70
N CYS A 265 13.06 -14.45 -13.69
CA CYS A 265 14.44 -14.37 -13.22
C CYS A 265 14.93 -15.68 -12.57
N GLY A 266 14.01 -16.53 -12.10
CA GLY A 266 14.33 -17.84 -11.51
C GLY A 266 15.02 -17.79 -10.13
N LEU A 267 15.22 -16.60 -9.56
CA LEU A 267 15.90 -16.41 -8.27
C LEU A 267 14.95 -16.43 -7.07
N ILE A 268 13.66 -16.16 -7.30
CA ILE A 268 12.64 -15.98 -6.28
C ILE A 268 11.70 -17.18 -6.32
N LYS A 269 11.40 -17.77 -5.15
CA LYS A 269 10.48 -18.91 -5.03
C LYS A 269 9.02 -18.49 -4.97
N LYS A 270 8.72 -17.44 -4.23
CA LYS A 270 7.36 -16.92 -4.11
C LYS A 270 7.35 -15.42 -3.83
N LEU A 271 6.35 -14.76 -4.40
CA LEU A 271 6.00 -13.38 -4.12
C LEU A 271 4.72 -13.35 -3.28
N ILE A 272 4.76 -12.64 -2.17
CA ILE A 272 3.62 -12.41 -1.30
C ILE A 272 3.33 -10.92 -1.33
N CYS A 273 2.07 -10.55 -1.52
CA CYS A 273 1.67 -9.16 -1.44
C CYS A 273 0.29 -8.98 -0.84
N THR A 274 -0.06 -7.74 -0.50
CA THR A 274 -1.44 -7.44 -0.09
C THR A 274 -2.31 -6.99 -1.26
N ASP A 275 -3.62 -6.95 -1.05
CA ASP A 275 -4.58 -6.40 -2.00
C ASP A 275 -4.81 -4.89 -1.83
N THR A 276 -3.84 -4.13 -1.32
CA THR A 276 -3.91 -2.66 -1.18
C THR A 276 -3.95 -1.91 -2.51
N HIS A 277 -3.42 -2.49 -3.59
CA HIS A 277 -3.40 -1.89 -4.92
C HIS A 277 -4.28 -2.70 -5.88
N VAL A 278 -5.07 -2.01 -6.71
CA VAL A 278 -6.05 -2.62 -7.63
C VAL A 278 -5.44 -3.65 -8.59
N ASN A 279 -4.17 -3.47 -8.96
CA ASN A 279 -3.43 -4.41 -9.80
C ASN A 279 -3.33 -5.82 -9.21
N MET A 280 -3.51 -5.99 -7.89
CA MET A 280 -3.47 -7.29 -7.23
C MET A 280 -4.82 -8.00 -7.18
N ASN A 281 -5.91 -7.35 -7.58
CA ASN A 281 -7.25 -7.94 -7.45
C ASN A 281 -7.42 -9.25 -8.24
N ASN A 282 -6.90 -9.30 -9.46
CA ASN A 282 -7.11 -10.42 -10.38
C ASN A 282 -5.85 -11.29 -10.56
N VAL A 283 -4.86 -11.15 -9.68
CA VAL A 283 -3.62 -11.93 -9.78
C VAL A 283 -3.85 -13.28 -9.11
N HIS A 284 -3.90 -14.32 -9.94
CA HIS A 284 -4.05 -15.70 -9.50
C HIS A 284 -3.04 -16.58 -10.23
N ASN A 285 -1.95 -16.92 -9.55
CA ASN A 285 -1.00 -17.94 -10.02
C ASN A 285 -0.21 -18.51 -8.83
N ASP A 286 0.51 -19.60 -9.05
CA ASP A 286 1.26 -20.29 -7.98
C ASP A 286 2.45 -19.49 -7.44
N PHE A 287 2.96 -18.55 -8.22
CA PHE A 287 4.11 -17.72 -7.86
C PHE A 287 3.72 -16.56 -6.94
N VAL A 288 2.49 -16.05 -7.04
CA VAL A 288 2.00 -14.89 -6.29
C VAL A 288 0.89 -15.28 -5.32
N GLU A 289 1.09 -15.00 -4.04
CA GLU A 289 0.03 -15.04 -3.04
C GLU A 289 -0.42 -13.64 -2.64
N VAL A 290 -1.74 -13.40 -2.73
CA VAL A 290 -2.36 -12.13 -2.35
C VAL A 290 -3.10 -12.30 -1.03
N ILE A 291 -2.63 -11.64 0.03
CA ILE A 291 -3.27 -11.64 1.35
C ILE A 291 -4.15 -10.40 1.47
N SER A 292 -5.43 -10.59 1.79
CA SER A 292 -6.36 -9.47 1.87
C SER A 292 -6.16 -8.63 3.14
N ILE A 293 -6.17 -7.30 3.01
CA ILE A 293 -6.20 -6.39 4.16
C ILE A 293 -7.61 -6.14 4.69
N ALA A 294 -8.65 -6.77 4.14
CA ALA A 294 -10.04 -6.53 4.55
C ALA A 294 -10.25 -6.74 6.05
N GLY A 295 -9.68 -7.80 6.63
CA GLY A 295 -9.74 -8.04 8.09
C GLY A 295 -9.06 -6.95 8.92
N LEU A 296 -7.96 -6.39 8.42
CA LEU A 296 -7.26 -5.27 9.06
C LEU A 296 -8.07 -3.97 8.97
N ILE A 297 -8.73 -3.72 7.83
CA ILE A 297 -9.69 -2.62 7.68
C ILE A 297 -10.84 -2.80 8.69
N CYS A 298 -11.48 -3.97 8.71
CA CYS A 298 -12.57 -4.30 9.66
C CYS A 298 -12.16 -4.01 11.12
N LYS A 299 -10.93 -4.36 11.52
CA LYS A 299 -10.38 -4.10 12.86
C LYS A 299 -10.12 -2.60 13.15
N SER A 300 -9.89 -1.80 12.12
CA SER A 300 -9.49 -0.38 12.23
C SER A 300 -10.67 0.60 12.15
N LEU A 301 -11.88 0.11 11.82
CA LEU A 301 -13.08 0.91 11.53
C LEU A 301 -13.95 1.22 12.75
#